data_AF-A0A8K0EEQ7-F1
#
_entry.id   AF-A0A8K0EEQ7-F1
#
_cell.length_a   1.000
_cell.length_b   1.000
_cell.length_c   1.000
_cell.angle_alpha   90.00
_cell.angle_beta   90.00
_cell.angle_gamma   90.00
#
_symmetry.space_group_name_H-M   'P 1'
#
loop_
_entity.id
_entity.type
_entity.pdbx_description
1 polymer ?
#
loop_
_entity_poly.entity_id
_entity_poly.type
_entity_poly.pdbx_seq_one_letter_code
_entity_poly.pdbx_strand_id
1 'polypeptide(L)'
;MELVFAVRVSQDFEGCSILRKYYGQLQYLQSRFPMGEGGDAAVPFTWSDVFSGKLITSADIRFEQASVLYNLAALHSILGSTDNRMSEEGMKVSCTHFQCAAGAFSYLRDHFGSLPTPDTSFDMLNLYINLMLGQAQECLLEKSMQDNRKPSLVARISMQVVAFYTQGLRILDTPDATQIIGSKLHKEWKRLLQIKINYFTCISYLFMGNQANEQQKFGEKVTYYKGSLDKLTEAVKLAKGQSDTISEALQFTMDVVGGKFGGAKKDNDFVYHETVPPIESMPELKGASLVKALPFQPIDTSVTGPDIFERLVPMEAHEYSSMYSEEKAKLLRQVVAEVELKDEQLQQYLESVDLTQLLETPESSRLPQSLLERCAAMSVRQDAMKTLSASMQVLSSVRLDVEGGLMEVEQLVEDEKVKEKDFQLGQWKSCERRRSTEEKEEEYDYYYASRREQRNSNTAAAEDGSHHN
;
A
#
# COMPACT_ATOMS: atom_id res chain seq x y z
N MET A 1 14.41 -14.02 -8.81
CA MET A 1 15.09 -14.82 -7.78
C MET A 1 15.02 -14.16 -6.40
N GLU A 2 15.07 -12.81 -6.30
CA GLU A 2 14.94 -12.09 -5.01
C GLU A 2 13.54 -12.15 -4.34
N LEU A 3 12.45 -12.25 -5.13
CA LEU A 3 11.08 -12.24 -4.58
C LEU A 3 10.72 -13.46 -3.71
N VAL A 4 11.40 -14.60 -3.91
CA VAL A 4 11.18 -15.83 -3.11
C VAL A 4 11.71 -15.68 -1.68
N PHE A 5 12.63 -14.75 -1.43
CA PHE A 5 13.20 -14.53 -0.09
C PHE A 5 12.29 -13.70 0.82
N ALA A 6 11.31 -12.95 0.28
CA ALA A 6 10.39 -12.15 1.10
C ALA A 6 9.47 -13.02 1.98
N VAL A 7 9.14 -14.23 1.52
CA VAL A 7 8.37 -15.24 2.29
C VAL A 7 9.25 -16.18 3.11
N ARG A 8 10.57 -16.12 2.95
CA ARG A 8 11.57 -16.88 3.73
C ARG A 8 12.70 -15.96 4.16
N VAL A 9 12.32 -14.92 4.90
CA VAL A 9 13.23 -13.86 5.32
C VAL A 9 14.20 -14.38 6.39
N SER A 10 15.47 -13.96 6.30
CA SER A 10 16.43 -14.15 7.39
C SER A 10 16.01 -13.34 8.61
N GLN A 11 16.26 -13.86 9.81
CA GLN A 11 15.96 -13.16 11.07
C GLN A 11 17.11 -12.23 11.47
N ASP A 12 17.45 -11.29 10.58
CA ASP A 12 18.53 -10.32 10.73
C ASP A 12 18.14 -8.96 10.12
N PHE A 13 19.05 -7.98 10.21
CA PHE A 13 18.84 -6.65 9.65
C PHE A 13 18.64 -6.67 8.13
N GLU A 14 19.31 -7.57 7.42
CA GLU A 14 19.15 -7.74 5.97
C GLU A 14 17.72 -8.18 5.62
N GLY A 15 17.15 -9.06 6.44
CA GLY A 15 15.76 -9.45 6.32
C GLY A 15 14.78 -8.28 6.37
N CYS A 16 15.01 -7.29 7.23
CA CYS A 16 14.21 -6.07 7.26
C CYS A 16 14.32 -5.28 5.96
N SER A 17 15.52 -5.18 5.38
CA SER A 17 15.75 -4.51 4.09
C SER A 17 15.04 -5.23 2.95
N ILE A 18 15.08 -6.57 2.91
CA ILE A 18 14.38 -7.39 1.90
C ILE A 18 12.87 -7.15 1.96
N LEU A 19 12.26 -7.18 3.15
CA LEU A 19 10.82 -6.94 3.32
C LEU A 19 10.43 -5.51 2.92
N ARG A 20 11.21 -4.50 3.29
CA ARG A 20 10.99 -3.11 2.86
C ARG A 20 11.10 -2.96 1.35
N LYS A 21 12.11 -3.60 0.74
CA LYS A 21 12.29 -3.60 -0.71
C LYS A 21 11.08 -4.21 -1.40
N TYR A 22 10.64 -5.39 -0.94
CA TYR A 22 9.46 -6.06 -1.50
C TYR A 22 8.20 -5.20 -1.35
N TYR A 23 7.97 -4.64 -0.16
CA TYR A 23 6.83 -3.75 0.08
C TYR A 23 6.82 -2.54 -0.86
N GLY A 24 7.97 -1.87 -1.06
CA GLY A 24 8.06 -0.74 -1.99
C GLY A 24 7.79 -1.14 -3.44
N GLN A 25 8.28 -2.31 -3.88
CA GLN A 25 7.99 -2.82 -5.22
C GLN A 25 6.51 -3.18 -5.41
N LEU A 26 5.82 -3.65 -4.35
CA LEU A 26 4.37 -3.86 -4.38
C LEU A 26 3.59 -2.54 -4.52
N GLN A 27 4.08 -1.44 -3.95
CA GLN A 27 3.49 -0.11 -4.13
C GLN A 27 3.63 0.37 -5.58
N TYR A 28 4.82 0.20 -6.17
CA TYR A 28 5.02 0.52 -7.59
C TYR A 28 4.15 -0.33 -8.51
N LEU A 29 4.03 -1.63 -8.22
CA LEU A 29 3.17 -2.54 -8.96
C LEU A 29 1.70 -2.10 -8.91
N GLN A 30 1.18 -1.79 -7.71
CA GLN A 30 -0.20 -1.34 -7.52
C GLN A 30 -0.51 -0.06 -8.31
N SER A 31 0.46 0.85 -8.45
CA SER A 31 0.26 2.10 -9.19
C SER A 31 0.13 1.93 -10.72
N ARG A 32 0.39 0.74 -11.24
CA ARG A 32 0.43 0.46 -12.69
C ARG A 32 -0.61 -0.58 -13.12
N PHE A 33 -1.01 -1.47 -12.22
CA PHE A 33 -1.99 -2.52 -12.50
C PHE A 33 -3.19 -2.42 -11.54
N PRO A 34 -4.43 -2.55 -12.04
CA PRO A 34 -5.63 -2.58 -11.21
C PRO A 34 -5.75 -3.92 -10.48
N MET A 35 -4.91 -4.13 -9.45
CA MET A 35 -4.83 -5.36 -8.64
C MET A 35 -5.57 -5.27 -7.31
N GLY A 36 -6.39 -4.22 -7.13
CA GLY A 36 -7.28 -4.09 -5.98
C GLY A 36 -8.45 -5.07 -6.07
N GLU A 37 -9.24 -5.15 -4.99
CA GLU A 37 -10.43 -6.01 -4.95
C GLU A 37 -11.37 -5.73 -6.13
N GLY A 38 -11.65 -6.77 -6.93
CA GLY A 38 -12.52 -6.68 -8.11
C GLY A 38 -11.89 -6.05 -9.36
N GLY A 39 -10.59 -5.71 -9.33
CA GLY A 39 -9.87 -5.21 -10.50
C GLY A 39 -9.54 -6.30 -11.52
N ASP A 40 -9.38 -5.92 -12.78
CA ASP A 40 -9.16 -6.85 -13.90
C ASP A 40 -7.84 -7.65 -13.78
N ALA A 41 -6.86 -7.10 -13.07
CA ALA A 41 -5.57 -7.75 -12.80
C ALA A 41 -5.47 -8.30 -11.36
N ALA A 42 -6.59 -8.42 -10.64
CA ALA A 42 -6.61 -8.95 -9.29
C ALA A 42 -6.14 -10.41 -9.27
N VAL A 43 -5.15 -10.70 -8.42
CA VAL A 43 -4.63 -12.06 -8.22
C VAL A 43 -4.85 -12.50 -6.78
N PRO A 44 -5.15 -13.79 -6.54
CA PRO A 44 -5.38 -14.30 -5.19
C PRO A 44 -4.06 -14.41 -4.40
N PHE A 45 -3.98 -13.71 -3.28
CA PHE A 45 -2.90 -13.84 -2.29
C PHE A 45 -3.38 -14.68 -1.11
N THR A 46 -2.56 -15.63 -0.67
CA THR A 46 -2.91 -16.54 0.44
C THR A 46 -1.91 -16.44 1.57
N TRP A 47 -2.39 -16.10 2.76
CA TRP A 47 -1.59 -16.03 3.99
C TRP A 47 -2.20 -16.89 5.08
N SER A 48 -1.37 -17.38 6.00
CA SER A 48 -1.83 -18.07 7.21
C SER A 48 -2.06 -17.06 8.32
N ASP A 49 -3.23 -17.09 8.94
CA ASP A 49 -3.48 -16.40 10.21
C ASP A 49 -2.51 -16.94 11.29
N VAL A 50 -1.91 -16.02 12.05
CA VAL A 50 -0.79 -16.34 12.95
C VAL A 50 -1.21 -17.24 14.12
N PHE A 51 -2.45 -17.12 14.59
CA PHE A 51 -2.90 -17.83 15.80
C PHE A 51 -3.65 -19.12 15.49
N SER A 52 -4.54 -19.09 14.50
CA SER A 52 -5.37 -20.23 14.12
C SER A 52 -4.70 -21.14 13.08
N GLY A 53 -3.68 -20.65 12.37
CA GLY A 53 -3.03 -21.39 11.28
C GLY A 53 -3.91 -21.57 10.04
N LYS A 54 -5.09 -20.93 10.00
CA LYS A 54 -6.01 -21.02 8.86
C LYS A 54 -5.47 -20.20 7.70
N LEU A 55 -5.54 -20.79 6.51
CA LEU A 55 -5.22 -20.09 5.27
C LEU A 55 -6.38 -19.17 4.90
N ILE A 56 -6.05 -17.91 4.63
CA ILE A 56 -6.97 -16.86 4.21
C ILE A 56 -6.50 -16.39 2.84
N THR A 57 -7.39 -16.42 1.85
CA THR A 57 -7.11 -16.01 0.48
C THR A 57 -7.94 -14.78 0.15
N SER A 58 -7.30 -13.73 -0.36
CA SER A 58 -7.95 -12.53 -0.86
C SER A 58 -7.34 -12.10 -2.20
N ALA A 59 -8.18 -11.73 -3.16
CA ALA A 59 -7.75 -11.20 -4.45
C ALA A 59 -7.61 -9.67 -4.39
N ASP A 60 -6.71 -9.20 -3.51
CA ASP A 60 -6.41 -7.78 -3.33
C ASP A 60 -4.93 -7.62 -2.98
N ILE A 61 -4.18 -6.84 -3.77
CA ILE A 61 -2.77 -6.52 -3.50
C ILE A 61 -2.56 -5.83 -2.14
N ARG A 62 -3.57 -5.14 -1.61
CA ARG A 62 -3.48 -4.54 -0.27
C ARG A 62 -3.39 -5.61 0.82
N PHE A 63 -3.96 -6.78 0.61
CA PHE A 63 -3.82 -7.91 1.53
C PHE A 63 -2.37 -8.40 1.58
N GLU A 64 -1.71 -8.51 0.43
CA GLU A 64 -0.28 -8.85 0.35
C GLU A 64 0.59 -7.80 1.06
N GLN A 65 0.38 -6.52 0.73
CA GLN A 65 1.11 -5.41 1.35
C GLN A 65 0.96 -5.40 2.88
N ALA A 66 -0.26 -5.61 3.38
CA ALA A 66 -0.54 -5.69 4.81
C ALA A 66 0.22 -6.82 5.51
N SER A 67 0.18 -8.03 4.93
CA SER A 67 0.87 -9.21 5.45
C SER A 67 2.39 -9.02 5.49
N VAL A 68 2.97 -8.44 4.44
CA VAL A 68 4.40 -8.11 4.38
C VAL A 68 4.78 -7.09 5.46
N LEU A 69 3.95 -6.06 5.64
CA LEU A 69 4.19 -5.04 6.65
C LEU A 69 4.05 -5.59 8.08
N TYR A 70 3.07 -6.47 8.31
CA TYR A 70 2.93 -7.21 9.57
C TYR A 70 4.21 -8.02 9.86
N ASN A 71 4.73 -8.75 8.86
CA ASN A 71 5.95 -9.53 9.00
C ASN A 71 7.19 -8.66 9.25
N LEU A 72 7.26 -7.47 8.65
CA LEU A 72 8.33 -6.50 8.93
C LEU A 72 8.27 -6.04 10.39
N ALA A 73 7.09 -5.74 10.90
CA ALA A 73 6.89 -5.37 12.30
C ALA A 73 7.26 -6.52 13.25
N ALA A 74 6.83 -7.74 12.92
CA ALA A 74 7.16 -8.95 13.66
C ALA A 74 8.68 -9.21 13.66
N LEU A 75 9.36 -9.07 12.53
CA LEU A 75 10.81 -9.24 12.44
C LEU A 75 11.54 -8.22 13.32
N HIS A 76 11.15 -6.94 13.27
CA HIS A 76 11.69 -5.93 14.18
C HIS A 76 11.44 -6.29 15.66
N SER A 77 10.28 -6.85 16.01
CA SER A 77 10.02 -7.31 17.38
C SER A 77 10.96 -8.44 17.82
N ILE A 78 11.24 -9.39 16.92
CA ILE A 78 12.17 -10.51 17.16
C ILE A 78 13.59 -9.97 17.37
N LEU A 79 14.08 -9.12 16.46
CA LEU A 79 15.41 -8.52 16.56
C LEU A 79 15.58 -7.72 17.85
N GLY A 80 14.56 -6.95 18.24
CA GLY A 80 14.56 -6.21 19.50
C GLY A 80 14.64 -7.12 20.74
N SER A 81 14.04 -8.32 20.67
CA SER A 81 14.03 -9.30 21.75
C SER A 81 15.29 -10.18 21.84
N THR A 82 15.96 -10.42 20.70
CA THR A 82 17.13 -11.30 20.60
C THR A 82 18.44 -10.61 21.02
N ASP A 83 18.52 -9.29 20.86
CA ASP A 83 19.74 -8.54 21.20
C ASP A 83 20.06 -8.62 22.71
N ASN A 84 21.36 -8.70 23.01
CA ASN A 84 21.85 -8.76 24.37
C ASN A 84 21.92 -7.35 24.96
N ARG A 85 20.90 -6.97 25.72
CA ARG A 85 20.78 -5.66 26.41
C ARG A 85 21.76 -5.46 27.58
N MET A 86 22.86 -6.20 27.61
CA MET A 86 23.95 -5.99 28.58
C MET A 86 24.93 -4.88 28.16
N SER A 87 24.91 -4.47 26.88
CA SER A 87 25.72 -3.36 26.36
C SER A 87 24.86 -2.13 26.10
N GLU A 88 25.45 -0.92 26.20
CA GLU A 88 24.74 0.32 25.88
C GLU A 88 24.24 0.33 24.43
N GLU A 89 25.04 -0.22 23.50
CA GLU A 89 24.67 -0.29 22.09
C GLU A 89 23.50 -1.26 21.88
N GLY A 90 23.54 -2.44 22.48
CA GLY A 90 22.43 -3.41 22.42
C GLY A 90 21.12 -2.82 22.96
N MET A 91 21.16 -2.05 24.06
CA MET A 91 19.96 -1.35 24.56
C MET A 91 19.39 -0.34 23.55
N LYS A 92 20.25 0.41 22.85
CA LYS A 92 19.83 1.38 21.81
C LYS A 92 19.26 0.69 20.59
N VAL A 93 19.91 -0.39 20.13
CA VAL A 93 19.47 -1.19 18.98
C VAL A 93 18.12 -1.85 19.26
N SER A 94 17.96 -2.54 20.41
CA SER A 94 16.68 -3.10 20.84
C SER A 94 15.58 -2.04 20.89
N CYS A 95 15.86 -0.89 21.54
CA CYS A 95 14.90 0.21 21.65
C CYS A 95 14.45 0.72 20.27
N THR A 96 15.39 0.84 19.33
CA THR A 96 15.09 1.29 17.96
C THR A 96 14.25 0.26 17.22
N HIS A 97 14.59 -1.02 17.31
CA HIS A 97 13.80 -2.09 16.70
C HIS A 97 12.36 -2.14 17.20
N PHE A 98 12.14 -2.04 18.52
CA PHE A 98 10.80 -1.97 19.07
C PHE A 98 10.02 -0.73 18.60
N GLN A 99 10.66 0.44 18.50
CA GLN A 99 10.02 1.63 17.96
C GLN A 99 9.69 1.53 16.46
N CYS A 100 10.54 0.85 15.67
CA CYS A 100 10.26 0.52 14.27
C CYS A 100 9.09 -0.46 14.14
N ALA A 101 9.01 -1.50 14.98
CA ALA A 101 7.89 -2.43 15.01
C ALA A 101 6.56 -1.71 15.34
N ALA A 102 6.56 -0.87 16.39
CA ALA A 102 5.41 -0.03 16.72
C ALA A 102 5.01 0.90 15.55
N GLY A 103 5.99 1.43 14.83
CA GLY A 103 5.82 2.22 13.62
C GLY A 103 5.08 1.49 12.50
N ALA A 104 5.57 0.31 12.14
CA ALA A 104 4.98 -0.53 11.11
C ALA A 104 3.56 -0.98 11.48
N PHE A 105 3.30 -1.40 12.73
CA PHE A 105 1.95 -1.72 13.19
C PHE A 105 1.02 -0.51 13.19
N SER A 106 1.51 0.69 13.55
CA SER A 106 0.72 1.93 13.48
C SER A 106 0.35 2.27 12.05
N TYR A 107 1.29 2.16 11.12
CA TYR A 107 1.02 2.37 9.69
C TYR A 107 -0.01 1.37 9.16
N LEU A 108 0.12 0.09 9.52
CA LEU A 108 -0.82 -0.96 9.16
C LEU A 108 -2.25 -0.62 9.64
N ARG A 109 -2.39 -0.25 10.92
CA ARG A 109 -3.67 0.13 11.53
C ARG A 109 -4.34 1.31 10.83
N ASP A 110 -3.54 2.33 10.49
CA ASP A 110 -4.07 3.60 9.98
C ASP A 110 -4.40 3.56 8.48
N HIS A 111 -3.77 2.66 7.70
CA HIS A 111 -3.87 2.65 6.23
C HIS A 111 -4.61 1.44 5.62
N PHE A 112 -4.75 0.31 6.32
CA PHE A 112 -5.31 -0.92 5.72
C PHE A 112 -6.74 -1.27 6.13
N GLY A 113 -7.35 -0.52 7.05
CA GLY A 113 -8.75 -0.74 7.45
C GLY A 113 -8.96 -2.14 8.06
N SER A 114 -10.18 -2.68 7.92
CA SER A 114 -10.51 -4.03 8.38
C SER A 114 -10.11 -5.06 7.32
N LEU A 115 -9.00 -5.75 7.56
CA LEU A 115 -8.56 -6.88 6.75
C LEU A 115 -9.36 -8.15 7.12
N PRO A 116 -9.38 -9.18 6.25
CA PRO A 116 -10.11 -10.42 6.51
C PRO A 116 -9.50 -11.30 7.61
N THR A 117 -8.34 -10.92 8.16
CA THR A 117 -7.61 -11.70 9.17
C THR A 117 -7.83 -11.12 10.57
N PRO A 118 -8.17 -11.95 11.57
CA PRO A 118 -8.47 -11.44 12.91
C PRO A 118 -7.22 -10.94 13.67
N ASP A 119 -6.04 -11.47 13.34
CA ASP A 119 -4.74 -11.07 13.89
C ASP A 119 -4.33 -9.62 13.56
N THR A 120 -4.92 -9.01 12.53
CA THR A 120 -4.71 -7.61 12.12
C THR A 120 -5.87 -6.68 12.49
N SER A 121 -6.80 -7.14 13.33
CA SER A 121 -7.87 -6.28 13.86
C SER A 121 -7.33 -5.06 14.62
N PHE A 122 -8.13 -3.99 14.66
CA PHE A 122 -7.73 -2.71 15.26
C PHE A 122 -7.25 -2.87 16.72
N ASP A 123 -7.94 -3.68 17.51
CA ASP A 123 -7.57 -3.95 18.90
C ASP A 123 -6.24 -4.72 18.99
N MET A 124 -6.04 -5.74 18.15
CA MET A 124 -4.79 -6.50 18.12
C MET A 124 -3.60 -5.63 17.69
N LEU A 125 -3.77 -4.78 16.69
CA LEU A 125 -2.73 -3.83 16.29
C LEU A 125 -2.40 -2.83 17.41
N ASN A 126 -3.41 -2.33 18.13
CA ASN A 126 -3.16 -1.46 19.30
C ASN A 126 -2.49 -2.21 20.46
N LEU A 127 -2.80 -3.50 20.66
CA LEU A 127 -2.08 -4.35 21.61
C LEU A 127 -0.60 -4.42 21.23
N TYR A 128 -0.28 -4.74 19.97
CA TYR A 128 1.10 -4.83 19.51
C TYR A 128 1.85 -3.50 19.63
N ILE A 129 1.23 -2.39 19.23
CA ILE A 129 1.82 -1.05 19.34
C ILE A 129 2.17 -0.73 20.80
N ASN A 130 1.24 -0.97 21.74
CA ASN A 130 1.48 -0.73 23.17
C ASN A 130 2.56 -1.67 23.74
N LEU A 131 2.58 -2.94 23.31
CA LEU A 131 3.62 -3.89 23.72
C LEU A 131 5.01 -3.44 23.26
N MET A 132 5.14 -3.09 21.97
CA MET A 132 6.40 -2.65 21.38
C MET A 132 6.88 -1.34 22.02
N LEU A 133 6.01 -0.35 22.22
CA LEU A 133 6.38 0.89 22.91
C LEU A 133 6.74 0.65 24.38
N GLY A 134 6.03 -0.25 25.07
CA GLY A 134 6.36 -0.65 26.44
C GLY A 134 7.76 -1.27 26.54
N GLN A 135 8.10 -2.20 25.63
CA GLN A 135 9.43 -2.83 25.56
C GLN A 135 10.53 -1.84 25.14
N ALA A 136 10.25 -0.90 24.25
CA ALA A 136 11.19 0.17 23.91
C ALA A 136 11.48 1.08 25.13
N GLN A 137 10.43 1.44 25.86
CA GLN A 137 10.54 2.26 27.07
C GLN A 137 11.27 1.50 28.20
N GLU A 138 11.12 0.17 28.29
CA GLU A 138 11.90 -0.71 29.18
C GLU A 138 13.40 -0.65 28.87
N CYS A 139 13.79 -0.72 27.60
CA CYS A 139 15.19 -0.57 27.18
C CYS A 139 15.76 0.80 27.61
N LEU A 140 14.98 1.87 27.48
CA LEU A 140 15.38 3.20 27.96
C LEU A 140 15.43 3.30 29.48
N LEU A 141 14.58 2.56 30.20
CA LEU A 141 14.61 2.48 31.65
C LEU A 141 15.90 1.81 32.13
N GLU A 142 16.24 0.64 31.57
CA GLU A 142 17.51 -0.06 31.82
C GLU A 142 18.70 0.88 31.61
N LYS A 143 18.74 1.58 30.46
CA LYS A 143 19.77 2.59 30.18
C LYS A 143 19.78 3.72 31.20
N SER A 144 18.62 4.26 31.58
CA SER A 144 18.52 5.38 32.51
C SER A 144 19.02 5.03 33.92
N MET A 145 18.82 3.78 34.34
CA MET A 145 19.37 3.25 35.58
C MET A 145 20.90 3.08 35.48
N GLN A 146 21.42 2.55 34.37
CA GLN A 146 22.85 2.41 34.13
C GLN A 146 23.58 3.76 34.07
N ASP A 147 22.98 4.76 33.42
CA ASP A 147 23.49 6.13 33.32
C ASP A 147 23.39 6.91 34.66
N ASN A 148 22.85 6.30 35.74
CA ASN A 148 22.60 6.95 37.04
C ASN A 148 21.83 8.27 36.91
N ARG A 149 20.78 8.29 36.10
CA ARG A 149 19.93 9.48 35.91
C ARG A 149 19.20 9.83 37.22
N LYS A 150 18.73 11.09 37.32
CA LYS A 150 17.99 11.59 38.49
C LYS A 150 16.84 10.65 38.86
N PRO A 151 16.65 10.30 40.14
CA PRO A 151 15.64 9.31 40.53
C PRO A 151 14.22 9.65 40.08
N SER A 152 13.85 10.93 40.13
CA SER A 152 12.54 11.40 39.66
C SER A 152 12.28 11.13 38.18
N LEU A 153 13.32 11.21 37.34
CA LEU A 153 13.20 10.90 35.91
C LEU A 153 13.03 9.40 35.71
N VAL A 154 13.86 8.58 36.36
CA VAL A 154 13.80 7.11 36.27
C VAL A 154 12.42 6.59 36.72
N ALA A 155 11.89 7.13 37.83
CA ALA A 155 10.57 6.78 38.31
C ALA A 155 9.47 7.06 37.27
N ARG A 156 9.52 8.22 36.61
CA ARG A 156 8.54 8.61 35.56
C ARG A 156 8.69 7.80 34.28
N ILE A 157 9.92 7.44 33.88
CA ILE A 157 10.17 6.55 32.74
C ILE A 157 9.55 5.18 33.03
N SER A 158 9.79 4.63 34.23
CA SER A 158 9.25 3.35 34.66
C SER A 158 7.71 3.36 34.74
N MET A 159 7.12 4.45 35.23
CA MET A 159 5.67 4.60 35.25
C MET A 159 5.05 4.67 33.84
N GLN A 160 5.79 5.18 32.85
CA GLN A 160 5.33 5.12 31.46
C GLN A 160 5.34 3.68 30.91
N VAL A 161 6.31 2.84 31.29
CA VAL A 161 6.31 1.40 30.94
C VAL A 161 5.03 0.75 31.47
N VAL A 162 4.68 1.03 32.73
CA VAL A 162 3.44 0.56 33.36
C VAL A 162 2.21 1.02 32.58
N ALA A 163 2.16 2.29 32.15
CA ALA A 163 1.04 2.82 31.38
C ALA A 163 0.84 2.09 30.05
N PHE A 164 1.91 1.83 29.28
CA PHE A 164 1.83 1.08 28.03
C PHE A 164 1.37 -0.37 28.25
N TYR A 165 1.93 -1.08 29.23
CA TYR A 165 1.49 -2.44 29.52
C TYR A 165 0.08 -2.52 30.09
N THR A 166 -0.36 -1.51 30.84
CA THR A 166 -1.75 -1.43 31.32
C THR A 166 -2.73 -1.25 30.16
N GLN A 167 -2.39 -0.44 29.16
CA GLN A 167 -3.18 -0.32 27.92
C GLN A 167 -3.27 -1.67 27.20
N GLY A 168 -2.14 -2.37 27.02
CA GLY A 168 -2.14 -3.71 26.42
C GLY A 168 -2.94 -4.74 27.22
N LEU A 169 -2.83 -4.73 28.55
CA LEU A 169 -3.59 -5.63 29.42
C LEU A 169 -5.11 -5.40 29.31
N ARG A 170 -5.56 -4.15 29.21
CA ARG A 170 -6.99 -3.83 29.00
C ARG A 170 -7.52 -4.42 27.70
N ILE A 171 -6.72 -4.41 26.63
CA ILE A 171 -7.08 -5.04 25.37
C ILE A 171 -7.14 -6.56 25.53
N LEU A 172 -6.17 -7.17 26.23
CA LEU A 172 -6.22 -8.60 26.52
C LEU A 172 -7.41 -9.00 27.40
N ASP A 173 -7.95 -8.10 28.21
CA ASP A 173 -9.12 -8.38 29.06
C ASP A 173 -10.44 -8.42 28.26
N THR A 174 -10.44 -8.06 26.98
CA THR A 174 -11.63 -8.19 26.12
C THR A 174 -11.90 -9.67 25.75
N PRO A 175 -13.16 -10.05 25.55
CA PRO A 175 -13.51 -11.40 25.13
C PRO A 175 -12.92 -11.74 23.75
N ASP A 176 -12.85 -10.76 22.86
CA ASP A 176 -12.40 -10.91 21.48
C ASP A 176 -10.92 -11.31 21.42
N ALA A 177 -10.07 -10.69 22.25
CA ALA A 177 -8.64 -11.03 22.33
C ALA A 177 -8.42 -12.52 22.70
N THR A 178 -9.26 -13.08 23.57
CA THR A 178 -9.17 -14.50 23.95
C THR A 178 -9.53 -15.43 22.79
N GLN A 179 -10.51 -15.04 21.97
CA GLN A 179 -10.94 -15.82 20.81
C GLN A 179 -9.88 -15.82 19.70
N ILE A 180 -9.24 -14.67 19.46
CA ILE A 180 -8.23 -14.49 18.40
C ILE A 180 -6.93 -15.21 18.77
N ILE A 181 -6.37 -14.91 19.95
CA ILE A 181 -5.03 -15.36 20.36
C ILE A 181 -5.04 -16.82 20.85
N GLY A 182 -6.20 -17.30 21.28
CA GLY A 182 -6.39 -18.62 21.89
C GLY A 182 -6.02 -18.65 23.38
N SER A 183 -6.71 -19.53 24.12
CA SER A 183 -6.70 -19.57 25.59
C SER A 183 -5.31 -19.73 26.22
N LYS A 184 -4.40 -20.51 25.59
CA LYS A 184 -3.07 -20.78 26.14
C LYS A 184 -2.19 -19.53 26.09
N LEU A 185 -2.03 -18.95 24.90
CA LEU A 185 -1.15 -17.81 24.66
C LEU A 185 -1.72 -16.54 25.32
N HIS A 186 -3.04 -16.37 25.30
CA HIS A 186 -3.72 -15.31 26.04
C HIS A 186 -3.36 -15.30 27.54
N LYS A 187 -3.46 -16.46 28.21
CA LYS A 187 -3.10 -16.59 29.63
C LYS A 187 -1.63 -16.29 29.89
N GLU A 188 -0.75 -16.70 28.98
CA GLU A 188 0.69 -16.47 29.08
C GLU A 188 1.03 -14.98 28.97
N TRP A 189 0.53 -14.30 27.93
CA TRP A 189 0.76 -12.87 27.71
C TRP A 189 0.15 -12.02 28.82
N LYS A 190 -1.09 -12.32 29.21
CA LYS A 190 -1.78 -11.64 30.32
C LYS A 190 -0.95 -11.75 31.61
N ARG A 191 -0.48 -12.94 31.92
CA ARG A 191 0.34 -13.19 33.12
C ARG A 191 1.67 -12.44 33.07
N LEU A 192 2.38 -12.48 31.93
CA LEU A 192 3.64 -11.75 31.76
C LEU A 192 3.45 -10.25 31.91
N LEU A 193 2.40 -9.67 31.32
CA LEU A 193 2.08 -8.25 31.48
C LEU A 193 1.75 -7.89 32.92
N GLN A 194 0.98 -8.72 33.64
CA GLN A 194 0.71 -8.48 35.06
C GLN A 194 1.97 -8.52 35.92
N ILE A 195 2.91 -9.43 35.63
CA ILE A 195 4.22 -9.47 36.29
C ILE A 195 4.98 -8.18 35.99
N LYS A 196 5.12 -7.79 34.72
CA LYS A 196 5.84 -6.58 34.31
C LYS A 196 5.23 -5.30 34.88
N ILE A 197 3.89 -5.17 34.89
CA ILE A 197 3.19 -4.02 35.49
C ILE A 197 3.55 -3.87 36.97
N ASN A 198 3.48 -4.96 37.75
CA ASN A 198 3.82 -4.91 39.17
C ASN A 198 5.32 -4.67 39.39
N TYR A 199 6.18 -5.30 38.60
CA TYR A 199 7.63 -5.11 38.65
C TYR A 199 8.04 -3.66 38.38
N PHE A 200 7.58 -3.06 37.28
CA PHE A 200 7.92 -1.68 36.94
C PHE A 200 7.23 -0.66 37.86
N THR A 201 6.06 -0.98 38.42
CA THR A 201 5.49 -0.16 39.51
C THR A 201 6.41 -0.18 40.74
N CYS A 202 6.96 -1.35 41.08
CA CYS A 202 7.97 -1.50 42.14
C CYS A 202 9.21 -0.65 41.86
N ILE A 203 9.78 -0.72 40.66
CA ILE A 203 10.95 0.10 40.27
C ILE A 203 10.62 1.60 40.36
N SER A 204 9.45 2.02 39.89
CA SER A 204 9.03 3.41 39.98
C SER A 204 8.98 3.91 41.43
N TYR A 205 8.35 3.14 42.33
CA TYR A 205 8.32 3.47 43.76
C TYR A 205 9.69 3.41 44.44
N LEU A 206 10.57 2.49 44.05
CA LEU A 206 11.95 2.45 44.55
C LEU A 206 12.68 3.77 44.25
N PHE A 207 12.57 4.28 43.02
CA PHE A 207 13.22 5.54 42.65
C PHE A 207 12.53 6.78 43.25
N MET A 208 11.21 6.75 43.49
CA MET A 208 10.54 7.80 44.28
C MET A 208 11.01 7.80 45.74
N GLY A 209 11.23 6.63 46.34
CA GLY A 209 11.83 6.51 47.68
C GLY A 209 13.27 7.06 47.73
N ASN A 210 14.06 6.84 46.67
CA ASN A 210 15.38 7.45 46.52
C ASN A 210 15.29 8.98 46.42
N GLN A 211 14.31 9.53 45.68
CA GLN A 211 14.07 10.96 45.61
C GLN A 211 13.67 11.54 46.98
N ALA A 212 12.75 10.90 47.70
CA ALA A 212 12.35 11.32 49.04
C ALA A 212 13.54 11.33 50.01
N ASN A 213 14.46 10.36 49.87
CA ASN A 213 15.71 10.33 50.63
C ASN A 213 16.62 11.54 50.31
N GLU A 214 16.78 11.91 49.03
CA GLU A 214 17.53 13.11 48.62
C GLU A 214 16.91 14.40 49.18
N GLN A 215 15.58 14.42 49.33
CA GLN A 215 14.84 15.55 49.89
C GLN A 215 14.72 15.51 51.42
N GLN A 216 15.34 14.53 52.08
CA GLN A 216 15.26 14.32 53.54
C GLN A 216 13.82 14.18 54.05
N LYS A 217 12.92 13.57 53.26
CA LYS A 217 11.55 13.24 53.67
C LYS A 217 11.48 11.76 54.04
N PHE A 218 11.82 11.45 55.27
CA PHE A 218 12.03 10.07 55.73
C PHE A 218 10.71 9.30 55.90
N GLY A 219 9.61 9.97 56.26
CA GLY A 219 8.28 9.36 56.28
C GLY A 219 7.81 8.93 54.89
N GLU A 220 7.92 9.83 53.90
CA GLU A 220 7.57 9.55 52.50
C GLU A 220 8.44 8.42 51.91
N LYS A 221 9.75 8.43 52.23
CA LYS A 221 10.70 7.38 51.82
C LYS A 221 10.26 5.99 52.27
N VAL A 222 9.83 5.83 53.53
CA VAL A 222 9.35 4.55 54.06
C VAL A 222 8.09 4.09 53.32
N THR A 223 7.15 4.99 53.05
CA THR A 223 5.93 4.68 52.30
C THR A 223 6.23 4.15 50.90
N TYR A 224 7.11 4.84 50.15
CA TYR A 224 7.47 4.42 48.80
C TYR A 224 8.19 3.07 48.78
N TYR A 225 9.15 2.84 49.68
CA TYR A 225 9.84 1.54 49.74
C TYR A 225 8.90 0.41 50.18
N LYS A 226 7.96 0.67 51.09
CA LYS A 226 6.93 -0.30 51.45
C LYS A 226 6.06 -0.65 50.25
N GLY A 227 5.54 0.35 49.53
CA GLY A 227 4.74 0.15 48.33
C GLY A 227 5.50 -0.58 47.21
N SER A 228 6.80 -0.31 47.08
CA SER A 228 7.70 -1.04 46.18
C SER A 228 7.78 -2.53 46.53
N LEU A 229 7.99 -2.85 47.81
CA LEU A 229 8.07 -4.24 48.31
C LEU A 229 6.74 -4.99 48.14
N ASP A 230 5.62 -4.34 48.42
CA ASP A 230 4.28 -4.92 48.26
C ASP A 230 4.04 -5.30 46.79
N LYS A 231 4.34 -4.40 45.85
CA LYS A 231 4.21 -4.65 44.40
C LYS A 231 5.17 -5.72 43.91
N LEU A 232 6.40 -5.75 44.41
CA LEU A 232 7.35 -6.79 44.07
C LEU A 232 6.89 -8.17 44.56
N THR A 233 6.31 -8.23 45.76
CA THR A 233 5.75 -9.46 46.32
C THR A 233 4.58 -9.99 45.48
N GLU A 234 3.73 -9.09 44.95
CA GLU A 234 2.69 -9.45 43.97
C GLU A 234 3.29 -10.01 42.67
N ALA A 235 4.33 -9.37 42.12
CA ALA A 235 5.05 -9.85 40.94
C ALA A 235 5.65 -11.26 41.15
N VAL A 236 6.31 -11.51 42.30
CA VAL A 236 6.89 -12.81 42.65
C VAL A 236 5.81 -13.90 42.77
N LYS A 237 4.65 -13.59 43.35
CA LYS A 237 3.52 -14.53 43.41
C LYS A 237 3.04 -14.91 42.00
N LEU A 238 2.93 -13.93 41.12
CA LEU A 238 2.53 -14.13 39.73
C LEU A 238 3.61 -14.84 38.90
N ALA A 239 4.88 -14.74 39.25
CA ALA A 239 6.00 -15.34 38.51
C ALA A 239 6.24 -16.84 38.79
N LYS A 240 5.49 -17.48 39.70
CA LYS A 240 5.68 -18.91 40.03
C LYS A 240 5.59 -19.85 38.82
N GLY A 241 6.70 -20.46 38.41
CA GLY A 241 6.73 -21.33 37.22
C GLY A 241 6.86 -20.57 35.89
N GLN A 242 7.35 -19.33 35.93
CA GLN A 242 7.95 -18.64 34.79
C GLN A 242 9.42 -19.07 34.61
N SER A 243 10.10 -18.54 33.59
CA SER A 243 11.51 -18.81 33.35
C SER A 243 12.41 -18.40 34.52
N ASP A 244 13.56 -19.07 34.63
CA ASP A 244 14.57 -18.77 35.65
C ASP A 244 15.07 -17.33 35.55
N THR A 245 15.19 -16.80 34.33
CA THR A 245 15.58 -15.40 34.07
C THR A 245 14.67 -14.37 34.75
N ILE A 246 13.35 -14.60 34.76
CA ILE A 246 12.39 -13.72 35.45
C ILE A 246 12.54 -13.87 36.96
N SER A 247 12.72 -15.11 37.43
CA SER A 247 12.87 -15.41 38.86
C SER A 247 14.14 -14.77 39.45
N GLU A 248 15.26 -14.85 38.74
CA GLU A 248 16.54 -14.23 39.11
C GLU A 248 16.44 -12.70 39.17
N ALA A 249 15.84 -12.07 38.15
CA ALA A 249 15.66 -10.62 38.13
C ALA A 249 14.78 -10.11 39.29
N LEU A 250 13.71 -10.85 39.60
CA LEU A 250 12.84 -10.54 40.74
C LEU A 250 13.55 -10.75 42.08
N GLN A 251 14.35 -11.80 42.22
CA GLN A 251 15.11 -12.07 43.45
C GLN A 251 16.17 -11.00 43.71
N PHE A 252 16.95 -10.61 42.68
CA PHE A 252 17.90 -9.51 42.78
C PHE A 252 17.21 -8.22 43.26
N THR A 253 16.07 -7.89 42.65
CA THR A 253 15.30 -6.70 43.03
C THR A 253 14.74 -6.83 44.44
N MET A 254 14.38 -8.03 44.89
CA MET A 254 13.88 -8.29 46.24
C MET A 254 14.94 -8.01 47.29
N ASP A 255 16.19 -8.41 47.06
CA ASP A 255 17.29 -8.15 47.98
C ASP A 255 17.56 -6.64 48.10
N VAL A 256 17.53 -5.92 46.97
CA VAL A 256 17.70 -4.46 46.93
C VAL A 256 16.57 -3.72 47.64
N VAL A 257 15.31 -4.00 47.27
CA VAL A 257 14.12 -3.33 47.83
C VAL A 257 13.94 -3.69 49.30
N GLY A 258 14.11 -4.95 49.67
CA GLY A 258 14.02 -5.44 51.05
C GLY A 258 15.09 -4.79 51.94
N GLY A 259 16.34 -4.70 51.47
CA GLY A 259 17.41 -4.00 52.19
C GLY A 259 17.14 -2.51 52.36
N LYS A 260 16.70 -1.82 51.30
CA LYS A 260 16.36 -0.38 51.34
C LYS A 260 15.20 -0.08 52.27
N PHE A 261 14.14 -0.89 52.24
CA PHE A 261 12.99 -0.75 53.14
C PHE A 261 13.38 -1.01 54.59
N GLY A 262 14.09 -2.10 54.87
CA GLY A 262 14.54 -2.44 56.23
C GLY A 262 15.41 -1.35 56.84
N GLY A 263 16.35 -0.81 56.07
CA GLY A 263 17.18 0.33 56.48
C GLY A 263 16.36 1.60 56.74
N ALA A 264 15.51 1.99 55.78
CA ALA A 264 14.69 3.20 55.90
C ALA A 264 13.73 3.14 57.10
N LYS A 265 13.11 1.99 57.34
CA LYS A 265 12.22 1.77 58.48
C LYS A 265 12.98 1.89 59.78
N LYS A 266 14.14 1.24 59.90
CA LYS A 266 14.98 1.34 61.10
C LYS A 266 15.40 2.79 61.36
N ASP A 267 15.88 3.50 60.35
CA ASP A 267 16.31 4.89 60.52
C ASP A 267 15.15 5.79 60.95
N ASN A 268 13.95 5.60 60.38
CA ASN A 268 12.79 6.39 60.79
C ASN A 268 12.29 6.03 62.20
N ASP A 269 12.29 4.75 62.56
CA ASP A 269 11.81 4.27 63.87
C ASP A 269 12.75 4.67 65.03
N PHE A 270 14.06 4.84 64.78
CA PHE A 270 15.04 5.12 65.83
C PHE A 270 15.69 6.50 65.77
N VAL A 271 15.67 7.18 64.62
CA VAL A 271 16.35 8.47 64.42
C VAL A 271 15.35 9.58 64.10
N TYR A 272 14.64 9.50 62.97
CA TYR A 272 13.90 10.63 62.43
C TYR A 272 12.48 10.81 63.01
N HIS A 273 11.79 9.69 63.31
CA HIS A 273 10.43 9.66 63.84
C HIS A 273 9.41 10.46 63.01
N GLU A 274 9.59 10.54 61.70
CA GLU A 274 8.61 11.18 60.82
C GLU A 274 7.35 10.32 60.68
N THR A 275 6.19 10.97 60.53
CA THR A 275 4.92 10.29 60.25
C THR A 275 4.98 9.63 58.88
N VAL A 276 4.64 8.34 58.80
CA VAL A 276 4.61 7.58 57.53
C VAL A 276 3.23 7.76 56.88
N PRO A 277 3.10 8.53 55.79
CA PRO A 277 1.82 8.75 55.13
C PRO A 277 1.34 7.48 54.39
N PRO A 278 0.03 7.30 54.17
CA PRO A 278 -0.47 6.23 53.31
C PRO A 278 -0.11 6.51 51.84
N ILE A 279 0.10 5.44 51.05
CA ILE A 279 0.48 5.56 49.63
C ILE A 279 -0.56 6.34 48.80
N GLU A 280 -1.84 6.26 49.18
CA GLU A 280 -2.95 6.95 48.54
C GLU A 280 -2.91 8.48 48.71
N SER A 281 -2.24 8.96 49.76
CA SER A 281 -2.05 10.40 49.99
C SER A 281 -0.87 10.98 49.20
N MET A 282 -0.09 10.13 48.52
CA MET A 282 1.05 10.56 47.73
C MET A 282 0.62 11.19 46.40
N PRO A 283 1.40 12.14 45.85
CA PRO A 283 1.13 12.70 44.54
C PRO A 283 1.12 11.63 43.44
N GLU A 284 0.13 11.70 42.54
CA GLU A 284 0.04 10.80 41.40
C GLU A 284 1.24 11.02 40.46
N LEU A 285 1.95 9.92 40.14
CA LEU A 285 3.13 9.97 39.30
C LEU A 285 2.75 9.89 37.82
N LYS A 286 2.99 10.97 37.07
CA LYS A 286 2.78 10.99 35.62
C LYS A 286 3.96 10.38 34.87
N GLY A 287 3.67 9.41 34.00
CA GLY A 287 4.65 8.81 33.09
C GLY A 287 5.37 9.84 32.22
N ALA A 288 6.62 9.55 31.86
CA ALA A 288 7.39 10.30 30.88
C ALA A 288 7.69 9.41 29.67
N SER A 289 6.97 9.63 28.57
CA SER A 289 7.23 8.93 27.31
C SER A 289 8.45 9.50 26.61
N LEU A 290 9.42 8.64 26.35
CA LEU A 290 10.65 8.97 25.61
C LEU A 290 10.74 8.19 24.29
N VAL A 291 9.77 7.32 24.03
CA VAL A 291 9.68 6.51 22.82
C VAL A 291 8.45 6.90 22.01
N LYS A 292 8.56 6.73 20.70
CA LYS A 292 7.44 6.93 19.78
C LYS A 292 7.47 5.86 18.70
N ALA A 293 6.31 5.59 18.11
CA ALA A 293 6.24 4.79 16.90
C ALA A 293 7.00 5.54 15.79
N LEU A 294 8.05 4.93 15.24
CA LEU A 294 8.82 5.56 14.16
C LEU A 294 7.99 5.52 12.87
N PRO A 295 7.77 6.66 12.19
CA PRO A 295 6.98 6.66 10.96
C PRO A 295 7.55 5.68 9.94
N PHE A 296 6.69 4.79 9.44
CA PHE A 296 7.03 3.93 8.33
C PHE A 296 6.93 4.73 7.02
N GLN A 297 8.00 4.75 6.23
CA GLN A 297 8.03 5.37 4.92
C GLN A 297 7.85 4.28 3.85
N PRO A 298 6.72 4.27 3.11
CA PRO A 298 6.40 3.22 2.14
C PRO A 298 7.39 3.12 0.98
N ILE A 299 7.85 4.28 0.51
CA ILE A 299 8.71 4.43 -0.66
C ILE A 299 9.93 5.24 -0.22
N ASP A 300 10.98 4.53 0.17
CA ASP A 300 12.29 5.08 0.41
C ASP A 300 13.24 4.49 -0.64
N THR A 301 13.62 5.31 -1.62
CA THR A 301 14.47 4.90 -2.75
C THR A 301 15.81 4.32 -2.32
N SER A 302 16.30 4.62 -1.11
CA SER A 302 17.54 4.05 -0.58
C SER A 302 17.43 2.56 -0.24
N VAL A 303 16.23 2.08 0.11
CA VAL A 303 15.96 0.69 0.51
C VAL A 303 15.17 -0.06 -0.56
N THR A 304 14.21 0.60 -1.21
CA THR A 304 13.39 -0.02 -2.27
C THR A 304 14.18 -0.29 -3.54
N GLY A 305 15.25 0.47 -3.76
CA GLY A 305 15.97 0.50 -5.03
C GLY A 305 15.10 1.09 -6.16
N PRO A 306 15.58 0.98 -7.41
CA PRO A 306 14.85 1.45 -8.58
C PRO A 306 13.55 0.67 -8.79
N ASP A 307 12.53 1.34 -9.31
CA ASP A 307 11.26 0.71 -9.67
C ASP A 307 11.48 -0.29 -10.82
N ILE A 308 11.15 -1.56 -10.58
CA ILE A 308 11.31 -2.61 -11.61
C ILE A 308 10.32 -2.44 -12.77
N PHE A 309 9.25 -1.68 -12.57
CA PHE A 309 8.21 -1.38 -13.54
C PHE A 309 8.29 0.05 -14.10
N GLU A 310 9.40 0.76 -13.91
CA GLU A 310 9.55 2.17 -14.34
C GLU A 310 9.09 2.43 -15.79
N ARG A 311 9.37 1.48 -16.70
CA ARG A 311 9.05 1.56 -18.13
C ARG A 311 7.56 1.38 -18.45
N LEU A 312 6.76 0.86 -17.52
CA LEU A 312 5.36 0.52 -17.77
C LEU A 312 4.45 1.66 -17.32
N VAL A 313 4.05 2.54 -18.23
CA VAL A 313 3.21 3.69 -17.88
C VAL A 313 1.82 3.24 -17.36
N PRO A 314 1.29 3.84 -16.28
CA PRO A 314 -0.02 3.50 -15.75
C PRO A 314 -1.14 3.62 -16.78
N MET A 315 -2.15 2.76 -16.69
CA MET A 315 -3.27 2.76 -17.63
C MET A 315 -4.02 4.09 -17.62
N GLU A 316 -4.19 4.72 -16.44
CA GLU A 316 -4.87 6.00 -16.32
C GLU A 316 -4.15 7.09 -17.13
N ALA A 317 -2.82 7.07 -17.17
CA ALA A 317 -2.05 8.02 -17.96
C ALA A 317 -2.24 7.79 -19.47
N HIS A 318 -2.38 6.53 -19.91
CA HIS A 318 -2.74 6.22 -21.29
C HIS A 318 -4.16 6.66 -21.63
N GLU A 319 -5.13 6.43 -20.75
CA GLU A 319 -6.52 6.88 -20.91
C GLU A 319 -6.60 8.40 -21.00
N TYR A 320 -5.96 9.14 -20.09
CA TYR A 320 -5.92 10.60 -20.13
C TYR A 320 -5.23 11.13 -21.40
N SER A 321 -4.16 10.48 -21.85
CA SER A 321 -3.47 10.84 -23.11
C SER A 321 -4.35 10.60 -24.33
N SER A 322 -5.12 9.50 -24.34
CA SER A 322 -6.09 9.18 -25.39
C SER A 322 -7.24 10.19 -25.42
N MET A 323 -7.84 10.50 -24.25
CA MET A 323 -8.88 11.53 -24.12
C MET A 323 -8.38 12.90 -24.58
N TYR A 324 -7.18 13.31 -24.18
CA TYR A 324 -6.56 14.55 -24.63
C TYR A 324 -6.35 14.57 -26.14
N SER A 325 -5.93 13.46 -26.73
CA SER A 325 -5.74 13.33 -28.17
C SER A 325 -7.05 13.45 -28.94
N GLU A 326 -8.15 12.87 -28.43
CA GLU A 326 -9.48 13.02 -29.04
C GLU A 326 -10.04 14.44 -28.89
N GLU A 327 -9.91 15.08 -27.73
CA GLU A 327 -10.32 16.48 -27.56
C GLU A 327 -9.51 17.43 -28.47
N LYS A 328 -8.21 17.17 -28.62
CA LYS A 328 -7.37 17.88 -29.60
C LYS A 328 -7.84 17.64 -31.04
N ALA A 329 -8.15 16.39 -31.41
CA ALA A 329 -8.63 16.06 -32.74
C ALA A 329 -9.99 16.70 -33.03
N LYS A 330 -10.90 16.71 -32.05
CA LYS A 330 -12.21 17.36 -32.13
C LYS A 330 -12.08 18.87 -32.34
N LEU A 331 -11.21 19.54 -31.57
CA LEU A 331 -10.92 20.95 -31.77
C LEU A 331 -10.35 21.22 -33.17
N LEU A 332 -9.43 20.38 -33.62
CA LEU A 332 -8.86 20.51 -34.97
C LEU A 332 -9.92 20.34 -36.05
N ARG A 333 -10.79 19.32 -35.97
CA ARG A 333 -11.91 19.11 -36.90
C ARG A 333 -12.83 20.33 -36.94
N GLN A 334 -13.15 20.91 -35.79
CA GLN A 334 -13.97 22.11 -35.71
C GLN A 334 -13.31 23.30 -36.41
N VAL A 335 -12.04 23.58 -36.11
CA VAL A 335 -11.32 24.70 -36.72
C VAL A 335 -11.17 24.50 -38.23
N VAL A 336 -10.86 23.29 -38.69
CA VAL A 336 -10.76 22.97 -40.12
C VAL A 336 -12.11 23.17 -40.81
N ALA A 337 -13.20 22.67 -40.23
CA ALA A 337 -14.54 22.87 -40.80
C ALA A 337 -14.94 24.36 -40.86
N GLU A 338 -14.57 25.17 -39.86
CA GLU A 338 -14.77 26.62 -39.90
C GLU A 338 -13.95 27.29 -41.01
N VAL A 339 -12.72 26.86 -41.25
CA VAL A 339 -11.88 27.34 -42.35
C VAL A 339 -12.48 26.95 -43.70
N GLU A 340 -12.85 25.69 -43.90
CA GLU A 340 -13.48 25.20 -45.14
C GLU A 340 -14.78 25.96 -45.43
N LEU A 341 -15.63 26.18 -44.43
CA LEU A 341 -16.86 26.97 -44.57
C LEU A 341 -16.55 28.43 -44.98
N LYS A 342 -15.49 29.03 -44.42
CA LYS A 342 -15.09 30.40 -44.76
C LYS A 342 -14.49 30.49 -46.16
N ASP A 343 -13.74 29.48 -46.58
CA ASP A 343 -13.20 29.37 -47.92
C ASP A 343 -14.33 29.17 -48.95
N GLU A 344 -15.34 28.34 -48.64
CA GLU A 344 -16.54 28.20 -49.46
C GLU A 344 -17.33 29.51 -49.56
N GLN A 345 -17.54 30.22 -48.44
CA GLN A 345 -18.19 31.53 -48.43
C GLN A 345 -17.41 32.57 -49.25
N LEU A 346 -16.08 32.55 -49.16
CA LEU A 346 -15.22 33.41 -49.94
C LEU A 346 -15.33 33.07 -51.43
N GLN A 347 -15.32 31.80 -51.78
CA GLN A 347 -15.47 31.36 -53.17
C GLN A 347 -16.85 31.75 -53.74
N GLN A 348 -17.94 31.53 -52.99
CA GLN A 348 -19.27 31.97 -53.38
C GLN A 348 -19.35 33.50 -53.55
N TYR A 349 -18.70 34.25 -52.65
CA TYR A 349 -18.63 35.71 -52.77
C TYR A 349 -17.84 36.13 -54.02
N LEU A 350 -16.70 35.50 -54.30
CA LEU A 350 -15.90 35.72 -55.51
C LEU A 350 -16.64 35.29 -56.79
N GLU A 351 -17.52 34.31 -56.75
CA GLU A 351 -18.40 33.96 -57.87
C GLU A 351 -19.52 34.99 -58.05
N SER A 352 -20.06 35.54 -56.95
CA SER A 352 -21.12 36.57 -56.99
C SER A 352 -20.61 37.94 -57.44
N VAL A 353 -19.38 38.27 -57.07
CA VAL A 353 -18.66 39.44 -57.55
C VAL A 353 -17.98 38.99 -58.82
N ASP A 354 -18.61 39.22 -59.97
CA ASP A 354 -18.12 38.82 -61.29
C ASP A 354 -16.83 39.59 -61.67
N LEU A 355 -15.78 39.41 -60.88
CA LEU A 355 -14.46 40.03 -60.96
C LEU A 355 -13.77 39.64 -62.27
N THR A 356 -14.11 38.44 -62.77
CA THR A 356 -13.80 37.96 -64.11
C THR A 356 -14.36 38.86 -65.21
N GLN A 357 -15.64 39.24 -65.15
CA GLN A 357 -16.21 40.17 -66.13
C GLN A 357 -15.64 41.59 -66.02
N LEU A 358 -15.23 42.03 -64.83
CA LEU A 358 -14.66 43.38 -64.65
C LEU A 358 -13.23 43.51 -65.20
N LEU A 359 -12.50 42.40 -65.34
CA LEU A 359 -11.14 42.32 -65.89
C LEU A 359 -11.11 41.90 -67.37
N GLU A 360 -12.22 41.40 -67.93
CA GLU A 360 -12.33 41.02 -69.34
C GLU A 360 -12.56 42.26 -70.22
N THR A 361 -11.50 42.73 -70.90
CA THR A 361 -11.62 43.65 -72.05
C THR A 361 -12.38 42.99 -73.20
N PRO A 362 -13.22 43.72 -73.96
CA PRO A 362 -14.11 43.14 -74.94
C PRO A 362 -13.35 42.77 -76.21
N GLU A 363 -12.77 41.58 -76.25
CA GLU A 363 -12.46 40.91 -77.51
C GLU A 363 -13.14 39.55 -77.56
N SER A 364 -14.25 39.57 -78.30
CA SER A 364 -15.05 38.46 -78.79
C SER A 364 -14.28 37.19 -79.15
N SER A 365 -14.93 36.05 -78.91
CA SER A 365 -14.72 34.72 -79.54
C SER A 365 -13.64 33.78 -78.98
N ARG A 366 -13.49 33.68 -77.65
CA ARG A 366 -12.85 32.50 -77.04
C ARG A 366 -13.64 32.02 -75.82
N LEU A 367 -13.55 30.71 -75.54
CA LEU A 367 -14.18 30.06 -74.39
C LEU A 367 -13.93 30.87 -73.10
N PRO A 368 -14.90 30.95 -72.17
CA PRO A 368 -14.76 31.69 -70.91
C PRO A 368 -13.42 31.41 -70.23
N GLN A 369 -12.75 32.44 -69.73
CA GLN A 369 -11.38 32.33 -69.21
C GLN A 369 -11.29 31.35 -68.03
N SER A 370 -12.36 31.22 -67.22
CA SER A 370 -12.48 30.23 -66.15
C SER A 370 -12.53 28.77 -66.65
N LEU A 371 -13.17 28.53 -67.79
CA LEU A 371 -13.12 27.22 -68.46
C LEU A 371 -11.75 27.00 -69.10
N LEU A 372 -11.10 28.05 -69.62
CA LEU A 372 -9.74 27.95 -70.13
C LEU A 372 -8.74 27.63 -69.02
N GLU A 373 -8.90 28.20 -67.83
CA GLU A 373 -8.09 27.94 -66.65
C GLU A 373 -8.34 26.54 -66.07
N ARG A 374 -9.60 26.09 -65.99
CA ARG A 374 -9.91 24.69 -65.60
C ARG A 374 -9.40 23.70 -66.64
N CYS A 375 -9.59 23.98 -67.93
CA CYS A 375 -9.02 23.17 -69.01
C CYS A 375 -7.49 23.23 -69.01
N ALA A 376 -6.86 24.36 -68.68
CA ALA A 376 -5.41 24.47 -68.55
C ALA A 376 -4.91 23.73 -67.31
N ALA A 377 -5.58 23.81 -66.16
CA ALA A 377 -5.22 23.05 -64.96
C ALA A 377 -5.36 21.53 -65.19
N MET A 378 -6.41 21.11 -65.88
CA MET A 378 -6.60 19.73 -66.34
C MET A 378 -5.60 19.33 -67.42
N SER A 379 -5.21 20.26 -68.31
CA SER A 379 -4.24 20.01 -69.39
C SER A 379 -2.78 20.10 -68.92
N VAL A 380 -2.49 20.75 -67.79
CA VAL A 380 -1.21 20.73 -67.06
C VAL A 380 -1.06 19.41 -66.33
N ARG A 381 -2.15 18.87 -65.77
CA ARG A 381 -2.23 17.49 -65.29
C ARG A 381 -2.57 16.56 -66.47
N GLN A 382 -1.67 16.45 -67.47
CA GLN A 382 -1.87 15.60 -68.65
C GLN A 382 -2.19 14.13 -68.31
N ASP A 383 -1.74 13.67 -67.15
CA ASP A 383 -2.02 12.34 -66.64
C ASP A 383 -3.19 12.29 -65.63
N ALA A 384 -3.94 13.36 -65.36
CA ALA A 384 -5.04 13.36 -64.36
C ALA A 384 -6.02 12.20 -64.54
N MET A 385 -6.44 11.92 -65.78
CA MET A 385 -7.33 10.80 -66.11
C MET A 385 -6.63 9.45 -65.92
N LYS A 386 -5.33 9.35 -66.23
CA LYS A 386 -4.54 8.14 -65.98
C LYS A 386 -4.28 7.94 -64.49
N THR A 387 -4.03 9.00 -63.72
CA THR A 387 -3.85 8.99 -62.28
C THR A 387 -5.15 8.60 -61.59
N LEU A 388 -6.30 9.16 -61.99
CA LEU A 388 -7.60 8.76 -61.48
C LEU A 388 -7.89 7.28 -61.80
N SER A 389 -7.65 6.85 -63.04
CA SER A 389 -7.81 5.45 -63.44
C SER A 389 -6.85 4.53 -62.68
N ALA A 390 -5.61 4.94 -62.45
CA ALA A 390 -4.63 4.19 -61.67
C ALA A 390 -5.03 4.12 -60.19
N SER A 391 -5.50 5.22 -59.61
CA SER A 391 -6.03 5.26 -58.24
C SER A 391 -7.28 4.38 -58.09
N MET A 392 -8.18 4.36 -59.08
CA MET A 392 -9.33 3.45 -59.09
C MET A 392 -8.91 1.99 -59.23
N GLN A 393 -7.89 1.69 -60.04
CA GLN A 393 -7.32 0.33 -60.15
C GLN A 393 -6.66 -0.11 -58.84
N VAL A 394 -5.88 0.75 -58.19
CA VAL A 394 -5.27 0.49 -56.88
C VAL A 394 -6.35 0.29 -55.82
N LEU A 395 -7.40 1.10 -55.82
CA LEU A 395 -8.50 0.96 -54.87
C LEU A 395 -9.27 -0.35 -55.10
N SER A 396 -9.42 -0.77 -56.35
CA SER A 396 -9.98 -2.08 -56.70
C SER A 396 -9.06 -3.24 -56.30
N SER A 397 -7.74 -3.11 -56.42
CA SER A 397 -6.81 -4.17 -56.01
C SER A 397 -6.77 -4.32 -54.49
N VAL A 398 -6.68 -3.21 -53.76
CA VAL A 398 -6.76 -3.19 -52.29
C VAL A 398 -8.08 -3.79 -51.80
N ARG A 399 -9.19 -3.50 -52.50
CA ARG A 399 -10.48 -4.13 -52.20
C ARG A 399 -10.43 -5.65 -52.34
N LEU A 400 -9.85 -6.16 -53.43
CA LEU A 400 -9.75 -7.60 -53.68
C LEU A 400 -8.82 -8.27 -52.66
N ASP A 401 -7.72 -7.62 -52.28
CA ASP A 401 -6.79 -8.13 -51.27
C ASP A 401 -7.46 -8.22 -49.88
N VAL A 402 -8.23 -7.19 -49.50
CA VAL A 402 -9.02 -7.18 -48.25
C VAL A 402 -10.16 -8.22 -48.30
N GLU A 403 -10.81 -8.39 -49.46
CA GLU A 403 -11.80 -9.47 -49.66
C GLU A 403 -11.17 -10.85 -49.50
N GLY A 404 -9.99 -11.06 -50.06
CA GLY A 404 -9.22 -12.30 -49.91
C GLY A 404 -8.86 -12.57 -48.44
N GLY A 405 -8.33 -11.57 -47.73
CA GLY A 405 -7.98 -11.70 -46.32
C GLY A 405 -9.19 -11.97 -45.42
N LEU A 406 -10.34 -11.33 -45.69
CA LEU A 406 -11.58 -11.58 -44.94
C LEU A 406 -12.11 -13.00 -45.18
N MET A 407 -12.09 -13.48 -46.42
CA MET A 407 -12.49 -14.85 -46.73
C MET A 407 -11.57 -15.89 -46.07
N GLU A 408 -10.26 -15.61 -46.01
CA GLU A 408 -9.30 -16.47 -45.30
C GLU A 408 -9.61 -16.51 -43.80
N VAL A 409 -9.88 -15.36 -43.17
CA VAL A 409 -10.27 -15.29 -41.75
C VAL A 409 -11.60 -16.00 -41.50
N GLU A 410 -12.60 -15.81 -42.37
CA GLU A 410 -13.90 -16.49 -42.28
C GLU A 410 -13.75 -18.01 -42.36
N GLN A 411 -12.90 -18.49 -43.26
CA GLN A 411 -12.60 -19.91 -43.38
C GLN A 411 -11.87 -20.45 -42.14
N LEU A 412 -10.93 -19.72 -41.57
CA LEU A 412 -10.24 -20.11 -40.34
C LEU A 412 -11.20 -20.18 -39.13
N VAL A 413 -12.13 -19.22 -39.03
CA VAL A 413 -13.15 -19.21 -37.96
C VAL A 413 -14.10 -20.40 -38.12
N GLU A 414 -14.56 -20.71 -39.33
CA GLU A 414 -15.45 -21.85 -39.55
C GLU A 414 -14.72 -23.20 -39.32
N ASP A 415 -13.46 -23.31 -39.73
CA ASP A 415 -12.62 -24.47 -39.44
C ASP A 415 -12.41 -24.67 -37.93
N GLU A 416 -12.21 -23.59 -37.15
CA GLU A 416 -12.16 -23.67 -35.69
C GLU A 416 -13.51 -24.08 -35.09
N LYS A 417 -14.64 -23.58 -35.61
CA LYS A 417 -15.99 -23.96 -35.16
C LYS A 417 -16.29 -25.43 -35.38
N VAL A 418 -15.91 -25.99 -36.53
CA VAL A 418 -16.06 -27.41 -36.83
C VAL A 418 -15.19 -28.25 -35.89
N LYS A 419 -13.92 -27.87 -35.71
CA LYS A 419 -13.02 -28.53 -34.74
C LYS A 419 -13.55 -28.44 -33.31
N GLU A 420 -14.17 -27.32 -32.93
CA GLU A 420 -14.78 -27.14 -31.62
C GLU A 420 -16.01 -28.04 -31.44
N LYS A 421 -16.90 -28.14 -32.44
CA LYS A 421 -18.06 -29.06 -32.40
C LYS A 421 -17.63 -30.52 -32.30
N ASP A 422 -16.63 -30.93 -33.09
CA ASP A 422 -16.08 -32.29 -33.04
C ASP A 422 -15.41 -32.59 -31.70
N PHE A 423 -14.73 -31.61 -31.10
CA PHE A 423 -14.12 -31.71 -29.79
C PHE A 423 -15.17 -31.74 -28.64
N GLN A 424 -16.28 -31.01 -28.76
CA GLN A 424 -17.39 -31.04 -27.80
C GLN A 424 -18.15 -32.37 -27.81
N LEU A 425 -18.24 -33.04 -28.96
CA LEU A 425 -18.79 -34.41 -29.09
C LEU A 425 -17.88 -35.47 -28.44
N GLY A 426 -16.58 -35.19 -28.28
CA GLY A 426 -15.59 -36.06 -27.63
C GLY A 426 -15.14 -35.57 -26.26
N GLN A 427 -16.04 -35.55 -25.26
CA GLN A 427 -15.75 -35.38 -23.82
C GLN A 427 -14.63 -34.37 -23.42
N TRP A 428 -14.99 -33.11 -23.15
CA TRP A 428 -14.71 -32.38 -21.89
C TRP A 428 -15.28 -30.95 -21.99
N LYS A 429 -16.05 -30.50 -20.99
CA LYS A 429 -16.49 -29.09 -20.90
C LYS A 429 -15.32 -28.24 -20.40
N SER A 430 -14.84 -27.28 -21.21
CA SER A 430 -13.97 -26.20 -20.73
C SER A 430 -14.52 -24.84 -21.19
N CYS A 431 -14.82 -23.96 -20.23
CA CYS A 431 -15.36 -22.62 -20.45
C CYS A 431 -14.32 -21.62 -21.02
N GLU A 432 -13.03 -21.91 -20.96
CA GLU A 432 -11.96 -20.96 -21.32
C GLU A 432 -11.91 -20.63 -22.82
N ARG A 433 -12.23 -21.62 -23.68
CA ARG A 433 -12.08 -21.47 -25.14
C ARG A 433 -13.25 -20.72 -25.79
N ARG A 434 -14.42 -20.74 -25.13
CA ARG A 434 -15.66 -20.10 -25.57
C ARG A 434 -15.56 -18.56 -25.57
N ARG A 435 -14.85 -18.00 -24.59
CA ARG A 435 -14.64 -16.55 -24.49
C ARG A 435 -13.77 -16.00 -25.62
N SER A 436 -12.76 -16.77 -26.04
CA SER A 436 -11.85 -16.39 -27.12
C SER A 436 -12.51 -16.45 -28.51
N THR A 437 -13.46 -17.37 -28.74
CA THR A 437 -14.25 -17.39 -29.98
C THR A 437 -15.30 -16.30 -30.00
N GLU A 438 -15.99 -16.02 -28.89
CA GLU A 438 -16.94 -14.92 -28.77
C GLU A 438 -16.26 -13.54 -28.98
N GLU A 439 -15.08 -13.29 -28.40
CA GLU A 439 -14.31 -12.05 -28.62
C GLU A 439 -13.87 -11.86 -30.09
N LYS A 440 -13.43 -12.95 -30.75
CA LYS A 440 -13.08 -12.91 -32.19
C LYS A 440 -14.31 -12.67 -33.08
N GLU A 441 -15.48 -13.15 -32.68
CA GLU A 441 -16.74 -12.92 -33.40
C GLU A 441 -17.20 -11.46 -33.27
N GLU A 442 -17.14 -10.87 -32.07
CA GLU A 442 -17.46 -9.44 -31.87
C GLU A 442 -16.54 -8.53 -32.68
N GLU A 443 -15.24 -8.84 -32.73
CA GLU A 443 -14.28 -8.10 -33.54
C GLU A 443 -14.58 -8.24 -35.05
N TYR A 444 -14.89 -9.46 -35.52
CA TYR A 444 -15.28 -9.71 -36.91
C TYR A 444 -16.56 -8.96 -37.32
N ASP A 445 -17.59 -8.98 -36.49
CA ASP A 445 -18.86 -8.30 -36.74
C ASP A 445 -18.68 -6.77 -36.80
N TYR A 446 -17.80 -6.21 -35.94
CA TYR A 446 -17.43 -4.80 -36.01
C TYR A 446 -16.76 -4.43 -37.34
N TYR A 447 -15.79 -5.22 -37.80
CA TYR A 447 -15.15 -5.01 -39.11
C TYR A 447 -16.14 -5.12 -40.28
N TYR A 448 -17.08 -6.07 -40.22
CA TYR A 448 -18.11 -6.24 -41.22
C TYR A 448 -19.11 -5.07 -41.27
N ALA A 449 -19.49 -4.53 -40.10
CA ALA A 449 -20.37 -3.37 -39.99
C ALA A 449 -19.71 -2.09 -40.55
N SER A 450 -18.47 -1.81 -40.18
CA SER A 450 -17.69 -0.67 -40.70
C SER A 450 -17.53 -0.74 -42.24
N ARG A 451 -17.37 -1.95 -42.79
CA ARG A 451 -17.30 -2.16 -44.24
C ARG A 451 -18.63 -1.90 -44.95
N ARG A 452 -19.78 -2.18 -44.32
CA ARG A 452 -21.10 -1.87 -44.88
C ARG A 452 -21.29 -0.36 -45.06
N GLU A 453 -20.76 0.43 -44.15
CA GLU A 453 -20.77 1.90 -44.21
C GLU A 453 -19.82 2.44 -45.29
N GLN A 454 -18.61 1.88 -45.39
CA GLN A 454 -17.66 2.24 -46.46
C GLN A 454 -18.16 1.86 -47.85
N ARG A 455 -18.85 0.71 -47.99
CA ARG A 455 -19.49 0.30 -49.25
C ARG A 455 -20.55 1.31 -49.68
N ASN A 456 -21.41 1.75 -48.75
CA ASN A 456 -22.43 2.75 -49.03
C ASN A 456 -21.82 4.11 -49.42
N SER A 457 -20.71 4.50 -48.80
CA SER A 457 -19.99 5.74 -49.11
C SER A 457 -19.30 5.70 -50.49
N ASN A 458 -18.67 4.58 -50.85
CA ASN A 458 -18.05 4.39 -52.16
C ASN A 458 -19.08 4.27 -53.29
N THR A 459 -20.27 3.71 -53.03
CA THR A 459 -21.38 3.76 -54.00
C THR A 459 -21.94 5.17 -54.17
N ALA A 460 -22.06 5.95 -53.09
CA ALA A 460 -22.47 7.35 -53.19
C ALA A 460 -21.49 8.19 -54.03
N ALA A 461 -20.18 8.01 -53.82
CA ALA A 461 -19.14 8.67 -54.62
C ALA A 461 -19.14 8.23 -56.10
N ALA A 462 -19.54 6.99 -56.40
CA ALA A 462 -19.67 6.49 -57.76
C ALA A 462 -20.97 6.97 -58.46
N GLU A 463 -22.06 7.10 -57.71
CA GLU A 463 -23.35 7.60 -58.20
C GLU A 463 -23.31 9.12 -58.49
N ASP A 464 -22.66 9.92 -57.63
CA ASP A 464 -22.45 11.36 -57.86
C ASP A 464 -21.59 11.64 -59.10
N GLY A 465 -20.59 10.79 -59.36
CA GLY A 465 -19.78 10.84 -60.58
C GLY A 465 -20.56 10.46 -61.85
N SER A 466 -21.65 9.70 -61.74
CA SER A 466 -22.48 9.28 -62.89
C SER A 466 -23.54 10.31 -63.29
N HIS A 467 -23.91 11.22 -62.40
CA HIS A 467 -24.92 12.25 -62.65
C HIS A 467 -24.40 13.53 -63.34
N HIS A 468 -23.09 13.59 -63.62
CA HIS A 468 -22.42 14.73 -64.27
C HIS A 468 -21.80 14.41 -65.64
N ASN A 469 -22.28 13.36 -66.33
CA ASN A 469 -21.93 13.08 -67.74
C ASN A 469 -23.00 13.59 -68.71
#